data_AF-X1F9B2-F1
#
_entry.id   AF-X1F9B2-F1
#
_cell.length_a   1.000
_cell.length_b   1.000
_cell.length_c   1.000
_cell.angle_alpha   90.00
_cell.angle_beta   90.00
_cell.angle_gamma   90.00
#
_symmetry.space_group_name_H-M   'P 1'
#
loop_
_entity.id
_entity.type
_entity.pdbx_description
1 polymer ?
#
loop_
_entity_poly.entity_id
_entity_poly.type
_entity_poly.pdbx_seq_one_letter_code
_entity_poly.pdbx_strand_id
1 'polypeptide(L)' 'MKGKNEWKMKLCSACLLGIKCAWDGKDRKNEKVMALLKKEILIPVCPEQLGGLPTPRP' A
#
# COMPACT_ATOMS: atom_id res chain seq x y z
N MET A 1 14.14 4.48 -31.06
CA MET A 1 13.05 3.86 -30.28
C MET A 1 13.67 3.01 -29.16
N LYS A 2 13.73 3.52 -27.92
CA LYS A 2 14.24 2.72 -26.79
C LYS A 2 13.06 1.94 -26.19
N GLY A 3 12.91 0.71 -26.67
CA GLY A 3 12.03 -0.28 -26.08
C GLY A 3 12.61 -0.79 -24.76
N LYS A 4 11.82 -0.64 -23.69
CA LYS A 4 11.69 -1.48 -22.49
C LYS A 4 11.01 -0.60 -21.43
N ASN A 5 9.69 -0.56 -21.48
CA ASN A 5 8.89 -0.02 -20.37
C ASN A 5 8.97 -1.04 -19.22
N GLU A 6 10.04 -0.99 -18.43
CA GLU A 6 10.07 -1.63 -17.11
C GLU A 6 9.14 -0.86 -16.18
N TRP A 7 7.86 -1.18 -16.20
CA TRP A 7 6.93 -0.76 -15.16
C TRP A 7 7.33 -1.44 -13.85
N LYS A 8 8.26 -0.84 -13.11
CA LYS A 8 8.64 -1.30 -11.77
C LYS A 8 7.51 -1.00 -10.80
N MET A 9 6.57 -1.94 -10.74
CA MET A 9 5.54 -1.99 -9.72
C MET A 9 6.16 -2.41 -8.39
N LYS A 10 5.80 -1.73 -7.31
CA LYS A 10 6.29 -2.05 -5.97
C LYS A 10 5.12 -2.36 -5.05
N LEU A 11 5.29 -3.34 -4.18
CA LEU A 11 4.34 -3.57 -3.09
C LEU A 11 4.54 -2.52 -2.01
N CYS A 12 3.45 -2.06 -1.42
CA CYS A 12 3.48 -1.11 -0.30
C CYS A 12 2.40 -1.50 0.71
N SER A 13 2.69 -1.33 2.01
CA SER A 13 1.69 -1.54 3.05
C SER A 13 0.49 -0.62 2.82
N ALA A 14 -0.69 -1.21 2.66
CA ALA A 14 -1.93 -0.52 2.32
C ALA A 14 -2.26 0.62 3.30
N CYS A 15 -1.97 0.43 4.59
CA CYS A 15 -2.19 1.44 5.62
C CYS A 15 -1.37 2.72 5.41
N LEU A 16 -0.18 2.65 4.78
CA LEU A 16 0.65 3.81 4.46
C LEU A 16 0.06 4.66 3.34
N LEU A 17 -0.81 4.06 2.52
CA LEU A 17 -1.55 4.71 1.44
C LEU A 17 -2.91 5.25 1.90
N GLY A 18 -3.22 5.19 3.20
CA GLY A 18 -4.47 5.70 3.76
C GLY A 18 -5.62 4.68 3.82
N ILE A 19 -5.37 3.40 3.52
CA ILE A 19 -6.39 2.36 3.66
C ILE A 19 -6.52 1.99 5.14
N LYS A 20 -7.74 2.01 5.67
CA LYS A 20 -8.04 1.70 7.07
C LYS A 20 -8.02 0.19 7.35
N CYS A 21 -6.83 -0.41 7.23
CA CYS A 21 -6.58 -1.84 7.42
C CYS A 21 -5.65 -2.16 8.61
N ALA A 22 -5.22 -1.15 9.38
CA ALA A 22 -4.44 -1.37 10.58
C ALA A 22 -5.28 -2.10 11.65
N TRP A 23 -4.62 -2.71 12.63
CA TRP A 23 -5.29 -3.52 13.67
C TRP A 23 -6.38 -2.74 14.41
N ASP A 24 -6.20 -1.42 14.61
CA ASP A 24 -7.13 -0.52 15.28
C ASP A 24 -8.24 0.05 14.37
N GLY A 25 -8.37 -0.43 13.13
CA GLY A 25 -9.36 0.06 12.17
C GLY A 25 -9.05 1.43 11.58
N LYS A 26 -7.82 1.95 11.78
CA LYS A 26 -7.35 3.21 11.19
C LYS A 26 -6.35 2.95 10.08
N ASP A 27 -5.89 4.02 9.45
CA ASP A 27 -4.75 3.99 8.53
C ASP A 27 -3.45 4.42 9.24
N ARG A 28 -2.34 4.38 8.51
CA ARG A 28 -1.03 4.90 8.91
C ARG A 28 -0.46 5.74 7.78
N LYS A 29 -1.29 6.59 7.17
CA LYS A 29 -0.93 7.39 6.00
C LYS A 29 0.44 8.04 6.20
N ASN A 30 1.30 7.91 5.21
CA ASN A 30 2.65 8.48 5.25
C ASN A 30 2.87 9.41 4.06
N GLU A 31 3.19 10.67 4.32
CA GLU A 31 3.33 11.70 3.29
C GLU A 31 4.43 11.38 2.26
N LYS A 32 5.51 10.71 2.68
CA LYS A 32 6.59 10.31 1.76
C LYS A 32 6.12 9.21 0.81
N VAL A 33 5.34 8.25 1.31
CA VAL A 33 4.73 7.19 0.48
C VAL A 33 3.69 7.79 -0.46
N MET A 34 2.88 8.75 0.00
CA MET A 34 1.95 9.47 -0.87
C MET A 34 2.66 10.29 -1.95
N ALA A 35 3.82 10.87 -1.66
CA ALA A 35 4.64 11.54 -2.66
C ALA A 35 5.24 10.54 -3.67
N LEU A 36 5.57 9.32 -3.24
CA LEU A 36 6.05 8.24 -4.10
C LEU A 36 4.95 7.71 -5.03
N LEU A 37 3.71 7.57 -4.52
CA LEU A 37 2.54 7.16 -5.30
C LEU A 37 2.30 8.05 -6.53
N LYS A 38 2.67 9.34 -6.46
CA LYS A 38 2.54 10.28 -7.59
C LYS A 38 3.55 10.01 -8.71
N LYS A 39 4.59 9.22 -8.46
CA LYS A 39 5.73 9.00 -9.36
C LYS A 39 5.88 7.54 -9.79
N GLU A 40 5.32 6.61 -9.02
CA GLU A 40 5.50 5.17 -9.18
C GLU A 40 4.18 4.42 -9.02
N ILE A 41 4.10 3.22 -9.60
CA ILE A 41 2.96 2.31 -9.37
C ILE A 41 3.20 1.54 -8.07
N LEU A 42 2.39 1.82 -7.07
CA LEU A 42 2.39 1.12 -5.78
C LEU A 42 1.15 0.21 -5.69
N ILE A 43 1.37 -1.07 -5.44
CA ILE A 43 0.31 -2.06 -5.20
C ILE A 43 0.06 -2.10 -3.68
N PRO A 44 -1.10 -1.64 -3.19
CA PRO A 44 -1.42 -1.67 -1.77
C PRO A 44 -1.65 -3.10 -1.30
N VAL A 45 -0.96 -3.50 -0.22
CA VAL A 45 -1.10 -4.83 0.37
C VAL A 45 -1.29 -4.72 1.87
N CYS A 46 -2.31 -5.37 2.41
CA CYS A 46 -2.42 -5.68 3.83
C CYS A 46 -2.32 -7.20 3.99
N PRO A 47 -1.14 -7.75 4.38
CA PRO A 47 -0.96 -9.19 4.52
C PRO A 47 -1.95 -9.81 5.51
N GLU A 48 -2.33 -9.08 6.56
CA GLU A 48 -3.25 -9.56 7.59
C GLU A 48 -4.67 -9.75 7.06
N GLN A 49 -5.22 -8.77 6.31
CA GLN A 49 -6.53 -8.92 5.67
C GLN A 49 -6.52 -9.96 4.55
N LEU A 50 -5.46 -10.03 3.74
CA LEU A 50 -5.30 -11.07 2.72
C LEU A 50 -5.13 -12.46 3.34
N GLY A 51 -4.59 -12.53 4.55
CA GLY A 51 -4.52 -13.73 5.37
C GLY A 51 -5.82 -14.07 6.11
N GLY A 52 -6.89 -13.29 5.92
CA GLY A 52 -8.22 -13.56 6.48
C GLY A 52 -8.50 -12.91 7.84
N LEU A 53 -7.60 -12.08 8.37
CA LEU A 53 -7.88 -11.36 9.61
C LEU A 53 -8.84 -10.18 9.37
N PRO A 54 -9.77 -9.92 10.31
CA PRO A 54 -10.68 -8.79 10.21
C PRO A 54 -9.95 -7.46 10.41
N THR A 55 -10.68 -6.37 10.21
CA THR A 55 -10.26 -5.05 10.66
C THR A 55 -11.46 -4.35 11.31
N PRO A 56 -11.38 -3.95 12.59
CA PRO A 56 -10.23 -4.10 13.50
C PRO A 56 -9.97 -5.56 13.91
N ARG A 57 -8.85 -5.79 14.60
CA ARG A 57 -8.44 -7.07 15.19
C ARG A 57 -7.63 -6.84 16.48
N PRO A 58 -7.57 -7.81 17.41
CA PRO A 58 -6.77 -7.71 18.64
C PRO A 58 -5.28 -7.48 18.40
#